data_AF-A0A7D5H207-F1
#
_entry.id   AF-A0A7D5H207-F1
#
_cell.length_a   1.000
_cell.length_b   1.000
_cell.length_c   1.000
_cell.angle_alpha   90.00
_cell.angle_beta   90.00
_cell.angle_gamma   90.00
#
_symmetry.space_group_name_H-M   'P 1'
#
loop_
_entity.id
_entity.type
_entity.pdbx_description
1 polymer ?
#
loop_
_entity_poly.entity_id
_entity_poly.type
_entity_poly.pdbx_seq_one_letter_code
_entity_poly.pdbx_strand_id
1 'polypeptide(L)' 'MNRREYIDPVYYEGRSGRQDHTSKYACPFGYLTRKWSWWTAGWNDMDMELQLEAQEQSAAAAAPDANSFAA' A
#
# COMPACT_ATOMS: atom_id res chain seq x y z
N MET A 1 -18.15 -3.18 -21.57
CA MET A 1 -17.09 -3.26 -20.55
C MET A 1 -16.64 -4.70 -20.41
N ASN A 2 -15.35 -4.97 -20.63
CA ASN A 2 -14.78 -6.30 -20.46
C ASN A 2 -14.68 -6.57 -18.94
N ARG A 3 -15.32 -7.63 -18.42
CA ARG A 3 -15.39 -7.88 -16.96
C ARG A 3 -14.02 -8.07 -16.29
N ARG A 4 -12.97 -8.32 -17.08
CA ARG A 4 -11.59 -8.51 -16.63
C ARG A 4 -10.84 -7.21 -16.32
N GLU A 5 -11.30 -6.08 -16.87
CA GLU A 5 -10.61 -4.77 -16.75
C GLU A 5 -11.32 -3.83 -15.77
N TYR A 6 -12.41 -4.28 -15.15
CA TYR A 6 -13.15 -3.45 -14.21
C TYR A 6 -12.46 -3.42 -12.84
N ILE A 7 -11.94 -2.26 -12.49
CA ILE A 7 -11.52 -1.91 -11.13
C ILE A 7 -12.70 -1.19 -10.47
N ASP A 8 -13.16 -1.71 -9.34
CA ASP A 8 -14.24 -1.09 -8.57
C ASP A 8 -13.70 0.19 -7.90
N PRO A 9 -14.40 1.35 -7.96
CA PRO A 9 -13.92 2.59 -7.36
C PRO A 9 -13.52 2.47 -5.89
N VAL A 10 -14.14 1.56 -5.15
CA VAL A 10 -13.81 1.29 -3.73
C VAL A 10 -12.39 0.77 -3.54
N TYR A 11 -11.72 0.30 -4.59
CA TYR A 11 -10.29 0.00 -4.59
C TYR A 11 -9.46 1.25 -4.22
N TYR A 12 -9.76 2.39 -4.84
CA TYR A 12 -9.06 3.64 -4.59
C TYR A 12 -9.43 4.22 -3.21
N GLU A 13 -10.65 3.99 -2.74
CA GLU A 13 -11.04 4.32 -1.36
C GLU A 13 -10.21 3.54 -0.33
N GLY A 14 -9.94 2.25 -0.59
CA GLY A 14 -9.08 1.42 0.26
C GLY A 14 -7.63 1.92 0.31
N ARG A 15 -7.10 2.34 -0.84
CA ARG A 15 -5.77 2.98 -0.92
C ARG A 15 -5.71 4.27 -0.10
N SER A 16 -6.66 5.19 -0.31
CA SER A 16 -6.75 6.44 0.46
C SER A 16 -6.85 6.16 1.95
N GLY A 17 -7.67 5.20 2.35
CA GLY A 17 -7.80 4.81 3.76
C GLY A 17 -6.45 4.40 4.38
N ARG A 18 -5.63 3.62 3.67
CA ARG A 18 -4.29 3.27 4.18
C ARG A 18 -3.37 4.50 4.29
N GLN A 19 -3.38 5.37 3.28
CA GLN A 19 -2.60 6.62 3.28
C GLN A 19 -2.97 7.51 4.46
N ASP A 20 -4.26 7.58 4.80
CA ASP A 20 -4.79 8.31 5.96
C ASP A 20 -4.60 7.57 7.29
N HIS A 21 -3.72 6.57 7.34
CA HIS A 21 -3.44 5.71 8.50
C HIS A 21 -4.66 4.97 9.07
N THR A 22 -5.71 4.79 8.27
CA THR A 22 -6.90 4.05 8.68
C THR A 22 -6.60 2.55 8.74
N SER A 23 -7.13 1.89 9.76
CA SER A 23 -7.03 0.43 9.91
C SER A 23 -7.79 -0.31 8.82
N LYS A 24 -7.26 -1.46 8.36
CA LYS A 24 -7.94 -2.37 7.45
C LYS A 24 -9.33 -2.81 7.95
N TYR A 25 -9.52 -2.86 9.28
CA TYR A 25 -10.79 -3.25 9.90
C TYR A 25 -11.87 -2.14 9.88
N ALA A 26 -11.51 -0.92 9.50
CA ALA A 26 -12.47 0.17 9.32
C ALA A 26 -13.20 0.12 7.96
N CYS A 27 -12.98 -0.95 7.17
CA CYS A 27 -13.70 -1.18 5.91
C CYS A 27 -15.22 -1.08 6.15
N PRO A 28 -15.94 -0.18 5.45
CA PRO A 28 -17.37 0.04 5.68
C PRO A 28 -18.25 -1.07 5.07
N PHE A 29 -17.65 -2.00 4.32
CA PHE A 29 -18.37 -3.04 3.60
C PHE A 29 -18.45 -4.33 4.41
N GLY A 30 -19.59 -5.03 4.30
CA GLY A 30 -19.76 -6.34 4.89
C GLY A 30 -18.71 -7.35 4.40
N TYR A 31 -18.31 -8.24 5.30
CA TYR A 31 -17.28 -9.25 5.04
C TYR A 31 -17.60 -10.09 3.80
N LEU A 32 -16.57 -10.38 2.99
CA LEU A 32 -16.65 -11.18 1.75
C LEU A 32 -17.60 -10.65 0.67
N THR A 33 -18.00 -9.38 0.73
CA THR A 33 -18.67 -8.73 -0.40
C THR A 33 -17.66 -8.34 -1.49
N ARG A 34 -18.13 -8.20 -2.74
CA ARG A 34 -17.28 -7.72 -3.86
C ARG A 34 -16.63 -6.37 -3.55
N LYS A 35 -17.36 -5.47 -2.88
CA LYS A 35 -16.81 -4.17 -2.47
C LYS A 35 -15.75 -4.32 -1.38
N TRP A 36 -15.99 -5.19 -0.40
CA TRP A 36 -15.00 -5.51 0.63
C TRP A 36 -13.70 -6.06 0.02
N SER A 37 -13.77 -6.96 -0.96
CA SER A 37 -12.57 -7.51 -1.61
C SER A 37 -11.78 -6.44 -2.36
N TRP A 38 -12.45 -5.53 -3.08
CA TRP A 38 -11.76 -4.45 -3.79
C TRP A 38 -11.13 -3.42 -2.85
N TRP A 39 -11.88 -3.00 -1.83
CA TRP A 39 -11.37 -2.06 -0.82
C TRP A 39 -10.16 -2.64 -0.07
N THR A 40 -10.25 -3.90 0.37
CA THR A 40 -9.14 -4.55 1.08
C THR A 40 -7.95 -4.86 0.17
N ALA A 41 -8.16 -5.09 -1.12
CA ALA A 41 -7.06 -5.21 -2.09
C ALA A 41 -6.28 -3.88 -2.19
N GLY A 42 -6.99 -2.77 -2.42
CA GLY A 42 -6.35 -1.44 -2.49
C GLY A 42 -5.62 -1.07 -1.21
N TRP A 43 -6.21 -1.35 -0.03
CA TRP A 43 -5.54 -1.12 1.24
C TRP A 43 -4.23 -1.91 1.39
N ASN A 44 -4.21 -3.19 1.01
CA ASN A 44 -3.00 -4.02 1.12
C ASN A 44 -1.93 -3.62 0.11
N ASP A 45 -2.30 -3.29 -1.13
CA ASP A 45 -1.35 -2.82 -2.14
C ASP A 45 -0.63 -1.56 -1.64
N MET A 46 -1.38 -0.59 -1.11
CA MET A 46 -0.80 0.63 -0.53
C MET A 46 0.07 0.34 0.69
N ASP A 47 -0.32 -0.62 1.54
CA ASP A 47 0.49 -1.01 2.70
C ASP A 47 1.85 -1.62 2.28
N MET A 48 1.85 -2.48 1.25
CA MET A 48 3.08 -3.05 0.70
C MET A 48 3.95 -1.97 0.04
N GLU A 49 3.36 -1.02 -0.69
CA GLU A 49 4.09 0.11 -1.27
C GLU A 49 4.77 0.97 -0.20
N LEU A 50 4.05 1.32 0.89
CA LEU A 50 4.63 2.07 2.00
C LEU A 50 5.74 1.30 2.73
N GLN A 51 5.58 -0.03 2.89
CA GLN A 51 6.61 -0.87 3.47
C GLN A 51 7.86 -0.94 2.58
N LEU A 52 7.67 -1.02 1.26
CA LEU A 52 8.76 -1.01 0.29
C LEU A 52 9.50 0.33 0.31
N GLU A 53 8.78 1.45 0.31
CA GLU A 53 9.38 2.80 0.42
C GLU A 53 10.21 2.95 1.70
N ALA A 54 9.67 2.48 2.84
CA ALA A 54 10.39 2.50 4.11
C ALA A 54 11.66 1.63 4.07
N GLN A 55 11.58 0.46 3.44
CA GLN A 55 12.72 -0.43 3.26
C GLN A 55 13.79 0.22 2.38
N GLU A 56 13.43 0.82 1.25
CA GLU A 56 14.37 1.52 0.35
C GLU A 56 15.05 2.70 1.05
N GLN A 57 14.30 3.48 1.82
CA GLN A 57 14.86 4.59 2.61
C GLN A 57 15.86 4.08 3.66
N SER A 58 15.55 2.99 4.36
CA SER A 58 16.47 2.39 5.33
C SER A 58 17.74 1.83 4.67
N ALA A 59 17.62 1.23 3.48
CA ALA A 59 18.76 0.71 2.73
C ALA A 59 19.67 1.84 2.22
N ALA A 60 19.09 2.96 1.76
CA ALA A 60 19.83 4.14 1.36
C ALA A 60 20.57 4.80 2.54
N ALA A 61 19.97 4.84 3.73
CA ALA A 61 20.61 5.36 4.94
C ALA A 61 21.73 4.46 5.48
N ALA A 62 21.70 3.16 5.17
CA ALA A 62 22.71 2.19 5.59
C ALA A 62 23.92 2.09 4.63
N ALA A 63 23.92 2.80 3.50
CA ALA A 63 25.06 2.85 2.61
C ALA A 63 26.21 3.59 3.31
N PRO A 64 27.35 2.92 3.62
CA PRO A 64 28.47 3.58 4.25
C PRO A 64 29.02 4.66 3.31
N ASP A 65 29.31 5.83 3.87
CA ASP A 65 29.94 6.95 3.19
C ASP A 65 31.15 6.43 2.40
N ALA A 66 31.01 6.35 1.07
CA ALA A 66 32.04 5.79 0.19
C ALA A 66 33.37 6.59 0.20
N ASN A 67 33.48 7.62 1.05
CA ASN A 67 34.65 8.45 1.26
C ASN A 67 35.41 8.16 2.56
N SER A 68 34.99 7.20 3.40
CA SER A 68 35.66 6.93 4.67
C SER A 68 36.90 6.01 4.57
N PHE A 69 37.26 5.54 3.37
CA PHE A 69 38.38 4.61 3.14
C PHE A 69 39.66 5.26 2.58
N ALA A 70 39.74 6.60 2.55
CA ALA A 70 40.94 7.32 2.18
C ALA A 70 41.55 8.06 3.38
N ALA A 71 42.20 7.32 4.28
CA ALA A 71 43.08 7.86 5.33
C ALA A 71 44.22 6.88 5.63
#